data_AF-A0A9W8YEZ0-F1
#
_entry.id   AF-A0A9W8YEZ0-F1
#
_cell.length_a   1.000
_cell.length_b   1.000
_cell.length_c   1.000
_cell.angle_alpha   90.00
_cell.angle_beta   90.00
_cell.angle_gamma   90.00
#
_symmetry.space_group_name_H-M   'P 1'
#
loop_
_entity.id
_entity.type
_entity.pdbx_description
1 polymer ?
#
loop_
_entity_poly.entity_id
_entity_poly.type
_entity_poly.pdbx_seq_one_letter_code
_entity_poly.pdbx_strand_id
1 'polypeptide(L)'
;MSEEWVEKGLVAEAARQRQLENVNYHLGKLDFDGVEPKLGMHLLSLHWNRQHHSFLITHRPAFMRDMASNGPYFSKLLLNAIYFSASKFSHRHELRKEVNDVRTAGWQFRERVRELLGGALDRSDITTIQALLVMTNSLFALGDERSAAWLYAGLAFRMIVDLGMHVDTPHLADNRKFSDEDIEIRRRVFWAAFGKSNIHVL
;
A
#
# COMPACT_ATOMS: atom_id res chain seq x y z
N MET A 1 -9.13 27.33 -8.96
CA MET A 1 -10.26 26.77 -8.20
C MET A 1 -9.96 26.97 -6.72
N SER A 2 -10.94 27.27 -5.86
CA SER A 2 -10.64 27.35 -4.41
C SER A 2 -10.36 25.95 -3.85
N GLU A 3 -9.54 25.86 -2.79
CA GLU A 3 -9.20 24.59 -2.13
C GLU A 3 -10.45 23.78 -1.75
N GLU A 4 -11.51 24.46 -1.28
CA GLU A 4 -12.78 23.83 -0.91
C GLU A 4 -13.46 23.10 -2.08
N TRP A 5 -13.35 23.63 -3.31
CA TRP A 5 -13.90 22.96 -4.51
C TRP A 5 -13.07 21.72 -4.89
N VAL A 6 -11.75 21.77 -4.71
CA VAL A 6 -10.86 20.62 -4.95
C VAL A 6 -11.16 19.51 -3.94
N GLU A 7 -11.27 19.85 -2.66
CA GLU A 7 -11.60 18.90 -1.60
C GLU A 7 -12.96 18.23 -1.84
N LYS A 8 -14.01 19.01 -2.12
CA LYS A 8 -15.34 18.47 -2.45
C LYS A 8 -15.31 17.55 -3.67
N GLY A 9 -14.52 17.90 -4.69
CA GLY A 9 -14.33 17.08 -5.88
C GLY A 9 -13.66 15.74 -5.58
N LEU A 10 -12.58 15.74 -4.80
CA LEU A 10 -11.87 14.53 -4.38
C LEU A 10 -12.76 13.62 -3.52
N VAL A 11 -13.55 14.18 -2.61
CA VAL A 11 -14.50 13.42 -1.77
C VAL A 11 -15.58 12.75 -2.63
N ALA A 12 -16.17 13.49 -3.58
CA ALA A 12 -17.18 12.95 -4.48
C ALA A 12 -16.63 11.82 -5.37
N GLU A 13 -15.42 11.99 -5.92
CA GLU A 13 -14.76 10.97 -6.72
C GLU A 13 -14.41 9.73 -5.90
N ALA A 14 -13.89 9.90 -4.69
CA ALA A 14 -13.61 8.79 -3.77
C ALA A 14 -14.87 7.98 -3.45
N ALA A 15 -16.01 8.64 -3.23
CA ALA A 15 -17.30 7.98 -3.00
C ALA A 15 -17.77 7.19 -4.23
N ARG A 16 -17.61 7.76 -5.44
CA ARG A 16 -17.94 7.09 -6.70
C ARG A 16 -17.08 5.85 -6.92
N GLN A 17 -15.77 5.96 -6.74
CA GLN A 17 -14.84 4.83 -6.86
C GLN A 17 -15.19 3.72 -5.88
N ARG A 18 -15.61 4.07 -4.66
CA ARG A 18 -16.03 3.11 -3.65
C ARG A 18 -17.24 2.27 -4.09
N GLN A 19 -18.20 2.87 -4.81
CA GLN A 19 -19.32 2.14 -5.39
C GLN A 19 -18.87 1.20 -6.52
N LEU A 20 -17.92 1.65 -7.34
CA LEU A 20 -17.37 0.85 -8.44
C LEU A 20 -16.56 -0.37 -7.98
N GLU A 21 -16.03 -0.38 -6.76
CA GLU A 21 -15.31 -1.56 -6.22
C GLU A 21 -16.17 -2.83 -6.30
N ASN A 22 -17.43 -2.74 -5.88
CA ASN A 22 -18.36 -3.87 -5.94
C ASN A 22 -18.64 -4.26 -7.39
N VAL A 23 -18.85 -3.29 -8.28
CA VAL A 23 -19.09 -3.57 -9.70
C VAL A 23 -17.89 -4.28 -10.33
N ASN A 24 -16.68 -3.77 -10.11
CA ASN A 24 -15.44 -4.35 -10.64
C ASN A 24 -15.19 -5.76 -10.10
N TYR A 25 -15.53 -6.03 -8.84
CA TYR A 25 -15.48 -7.36 -8.26
C TYR A 25 -16.41 -8.34 -8.98
N HIS A 26 -17.69 -7.99 -9.16
CA HIS A 26 -18.67 -8.86 -9.83
C HIS A 26 -18.36 -9.06 -11.32
N LEU A 27 -17.73 -8.06 -11.96
CA LEU A 27 -17.26 -8.15 -13.35
C LEU A 27 -15.94 -8.93 -13.51
N GLY A 28 -15.33 -9.43 -12.42
CA GLY A 28 -14.09 -10.20 -12.47
C GLY A 28 -12.87 -9.37 -12.92
N LYS A 29 -12.89 -8.05 -12.75
CA LYS A 29 -11.82 -7.15 -13.21
C LYS A 29 -10.62 -7.07 -12.27
N LEU A 30 -10.76 -7.56 -11.04
CA LEU A 30 -9.72 -7.45 -10.01
C LEU A 30 -8.74 -8.63 -10.11
N ASP A 31 -7.45 -8.34 -10.35
CA ASP A 31 -6.39 -9.35 -10.33
C ASP A 31 -5.89 -9.58 -8.89
N PHE A 32 -6.23 -10.72 -8.30
CA PHE A 32 -5.85 -11.10 -6.94
C PHE A 32 -4.49 -11.82 -6.85
N ASP A 33 -3.70 -11.88 -7.93
CA ASP A 33 -2.40 -12.55 -8.02
C ASP A 33 -2.44 -14.03 -7.59
N GLY A 34 -3.45 -14.76 -8.06
CA GLY A 34 -3.65 -16.19 -7.78
C GLY A 34 -4.37 -16.51 -6.46
N VAL A 35 -4.70 -15.51 -5.65
CA VAL A 35 -5.53 -15.68 -4.44
C VAL A 35 -7.00 -15.81 -4.82
N GLU A 36 -7.73 -16.70 -4.14
CA GLU A 36 -9.19 -16.84 -4.32
C GLU A 36 -9.89 -15.48 -4.07
N PRO A 37 -10.79 -15.01 -4.97
CA PRO A 37 -11.33 -13.66 -4.89
C PRO A 37 -12.00 -13.28 -3.57
N LYS A 38 -12.73 -14.19 -2.90
CA LYS A 38 -13.35 -13.89 -1.60
C LYS A 38 -12.30 -13.74 -0.51
N LEU A 39 -11.26 -14.57 -0.49
CA LEU A 39 -10.13 -14.43 0.42
C LEU A 39 -9.35 -13.13 0.16
N GLY A 40 -9.08 -12.80 -1.11
CA GLY A 40 -8.41 -11.56 -1.49
C GLY A 40 -9.20 -10.33 -1.01
N MET A 41 -10.51 -10.30 -1.26
CA MET A 41 -11.39 -9.23 -0.75
C MET A 41 -11.47 -9.19 0.78
N HIS A 42 -11.46 -10.35 1.45
CA HIS A 42 -11.41 -10.42 2.91
C HIS A 42 -10.14 -9.74 3.46
N LEU A 43 -8.97 -10.06 2.91
CA LEU A 43 -7.70 -9.45 3.32
C LEU A 43 -7.66 -7.94 3.03
N LEU A 44 -8.15 -7.52 1.86
CA LEU A 44 -8.30 -6.10 1.52
C LEU A 44 -9.21 -5.41 2.55
N SER A 45 -10.36 -6.01 2.89
CA SER A 45 -11.28 -5.44 3.88
C SER A 45 -10.63 -5.26 5.26
N LEU A 46 -9.83 -6.24 5.71
CA LEU A 46 -9.08 -6.15 6.97
C LEU A 46 -8.06 -5.01 6.96
N HIS A 47 -7.36 -4.82 5.84
CA HIS A 47 -6.41 -3.71 5.67
C HIS A 47 -7.13 -2.34 5.73
N TRP A 48 -8.25 -2.21 5.02
CA TRP A 48 -9.00 -0.96 4.96
C TRP A 48 -9.70 -0.57 6.26
N ASN A 49 -10.09 -1.56 7.09
CA ASN A 49 -10.78 -1.31 8.35
C ASN A 49 -9.82 -0.91 9.49
N ARG A 50 -8.49 -0.97 9.28
CA ARG A 50 -7.51 -0.60 10.30
C ARG A 50 -7.13 0.87 10.21
N GLN A 51 -7.97 1.71 10.81
CA GLN A 51 -7.93 3.17 10.67
C GLN A 51 -6.64 3.86 11.18
N HIS A 52 -5.96 3.29 12.17
CA HIS A 52 -4.85 4.00 12.84
C HIS A 52 -3.44 3.62 12.35
N HIS A 53 -3.26 2.53 11.59
CA HIS A 53 -1.93 2.05 11.20
C HIS A 53 -1.64 2.10 9.69
N SER A 54 -2.69 2.10 8.86
CA SER A 54 -2.58 1.98 7.39
C SER A 54 -3.00 3.24 6.63
N PHE A 55 -3.68 4.18 7.27
CA PHE A 55 -4.43 5.26 6.58
C PHE A 55 -3.59 6.25 5.77
N LEU A 56 -2.29 6.27 5.99
CA LEU A 56 -1.42 7.21 5.29
C LEU A 56 -0.62 6.54 4.16
N ILE A 57 -0.47 5.21 4.16
CA ILE A 57 0.37 4.57 3.13
C ILE A 57 -0.43 4.36 1.85
N THR A 58 -1.67 3.89 1.93
CA THR A 58 -2.45 3.46 0.76
C THR A 58 -3.78 4.19 0.65
N HIS A 59 -4.10 4.72 -0.53
CA HIS A 59 -5.38 5.36 -0.82
C HIS A 59 -6.33 4.35 -1.49
N ARG A 60 -7.32 3.84 -0.74
CA ARG A 60 -8.21 2.77 -1.21
C ARG A 60 -8.91 3.05 -2.54
N PRO A 61 -9.54 4.24 -2.76
CA PRO A 61 -10.20 4.52 -4.03
C PRO A 61 -9.25 4.36 -5.23
N ALA A 62 -8.06 4.96 -5.15
CA ALA A 62 -7.06 4.86 -6.21
C ALA A 62 -6.54 3.42 -6.37
N PHE A 63 -6.23 2.74 -5.25
CA PHE A 63 -5.76 1.36 -5.29
C PHE A 63 -6.77 0.40 -5.94
N MET A 64 -8.04 0.45 -5.53
CA MET A 64 -9.07 -0.46 -6.02
C MET A 64 -9.47 -0.16 -7.48
N ARG A 65 -9.46 1.12 -7.88
CA ARG A 65 -9.61 1.53 -9.28
C ARG A 65 -8.48 0.95 -10.12
N ASP A 66 -7.24 1.17 -9.68
CA ASP A 66 -6.06 0.84 -10.44
C ASP A 66 -5.79 -0.67 -10.47
N MET A 67 -6.28 -1.42 -9.47
CA MET A 67 -6.37 -2.88 -9.50
C MET A 67 -7.28 -3.39 -10.63
N ALA A 68 -8.35 -2.66 -10.96
CA ALA A 68 -9.29 -3.02 -12.01
C ALA A 68 -8.86 -2.53 -13.41
N SER A 69 -8.04 -1.49 -13.48
CA SER A 69 -7.65 -0.83 -14.74
C SER A 69 -6.16 -0.89 -15.05
N ASN A 70 -5.36 -1.57 -14.23
CA ASN A 70 -3.90 -1.59 -14.30
C ASN A 70 -3.28 -0.18 -14.25
N GLY A 71 -3.72 0.62 -13.28
CA GLY A 71 -3.29 2.00 -13.07
C GLY A 71 -2.04 2.13 -12.16
N PRO A 72 -1.53 3.36 -11.98
CA PRO A 72 -0.24 3.63 -11.31
C PRO A 72 -0.23 3.38 -9.79
N TYR A 73 -1.38 3.35 -9.13
CA TYR A 73 -1.49 3.14 -7.68
C TYR A 73 -1.77 1.68 -7.28
N PHE A 74 -1.55 0.76 -8.21
CA PHE A 74 -1.64 -0.68 -7.98
C PHE A 74 -0.39 -1.39 -8.50
N SER A 75 0.11 -2.34 -7.71
CA SER A 75 1.09 -3.31 -8.17
C SER A 75 0.93 -4.62 -7.41
N LYS A 76 1.33 -5.74 -8.02
CA LYS A 76 1.33 -7.05 -7.36
C LYS A 76 2.22 -7.08 -6.12
N LEU A 77 3.31 -6.31 -6.14
CA LEU A 77 4.19 -6.13 -4.98
C LEU A 77 3.41 -5.50 -3.82
N LEU A 78 2.71 -4.39 -4.06
CA LEU A 78 1.90 -3.72 -3.05
C LEU A 78 0.74 -4.58 -2.55
N LEU A 79 0.04 -5.26 -3.47
CA LEU A 79 -1.06 -6.17 -3.12
C LEU A 79 -0.59 -7.27 -2.16
N ASN A 80 0.52 -7.93 -2.45
CA ASN A 80 1.06 -8.98 -1.59
C ASN A 80 1.60 -8.45 -0.26
N ALA A 81 2.17 -7.23 -0.22
CA ALA A 81 2.53 -6.58 1.03
C ALA A 81 1.29 -6.32 1.92
N ILE A 82 0.19 -5.85 1.31
CA ILE A 82 -1.11 -5.67 1.99
C ILE A 82 -1.63 -7.01 2.52
N TYR A 83 -1.61 -8.07 1.71
CA TYR A 83 -2.03 -9.40 2.14
C TYR A 83 -1.20 -9.94 3.29
N PHE A 84 0.13 -9.80 3.24
CA PHE A 84 1.01 -10.19 4.35
C PHE A 84 0.66 -9.45 5.64
N SER A 85 0.42 -8.14 5.54
CA SER A 85 0.01 -7.32 6.70
C SER A 85 -1.34 -7.76 7.26
N ALA A 86 -2.35 -7.87 6.39
CA ALA A 86 -3.72 -8.21 6.76
C ALA A 86 -3.89 -9.63 7.31
N SER A 87 -3.09 -10.59 6.84
CA SER A 87 -3.18 -12.01 7.24
C SER A 87 -3.03 -12.20 8.74
N LYS A 88 -2.25 -11.35 9.41
CA LYS A 88 -2.03 -11.37 10.87
C LYS A 88 -3.30 -11.11 11.67
N PHE A 89 -4.31 -10.54 11.03
CA PHE A 89 -5.57 -10.15 11.65
C PHE A 89 -6.74 -11.02 11.22
N SER A 90 -6.46 -12.05 10.41
CA SER A 90 -7.44 -13.04 10.01
C SER A 90 -7.37 -14.25 10.94
N HIS A 91 -8.54 -14.78 11.32
CA HIS A 91 -8.63 -16.03 12.07
C HIS A 91 -8.60 -17.27 11.17
N ARG A 92 -8.55 -17.10 9.84
CA ARG A 92 -8.59 -18.23 8.89
C ARG A 92 -7.29 -19.02 8.91
N HIS A 93 -7.39 -20.34 9.07
CA HIS A 93 -6.23 -21.23 9.15
C HIS A 93 -5.53 -21.41 7.80
N GLU A 94 -6.25 -21.27 6.67
CA GLU A 94 -5.70 -21.35 5.31
C GLU A 94 -4.59 -20.33 5.00
N LEU A 95 -4.48 -19.28 5.82
CA LEU A 95 -3.45 -18.24 5.69
C LEU A 95 -2.16 -18.57 6.44
N ARG A 96 -2.16 -19.60 7.31
CA ARG A 96 -1.02 -19.97 8.14
C ARG A 96 -0.25 -21.10 7.47
N LYS A 97 1.08 -20.99 7.44
CA LYS A 97 1.94 -22.11 7.01
C LYS A 97 1.85 -23.26 8.01
N GLU A 98 1.83 -22.92 9.30
CA GLU A 98 1.64 -23.86 10.40
C GLU A 98 0.32 -23.53 11.07
N VAL A 99 -0.66 -24.43 10.99
CA VAL A 99 -2.05 -24.19 11.44
C VAL A 99 -2.12 -23.66 12.88
N ASN A 100 -1.23 -24.17 13.75
CA ASN A 100 -1.17 -23.84 15.17
C ASN A 100 -0.28 -22.63 15.51
N ASP A 101 0.47 -22.09 14.55
CA ASP A 101 1.31 -20.89 14.77
C ASP A 101 0.79 -19.69 13.98
N VAL A 102 0.17 -18.75 14.70
CA VAL A 102 -0.36 -17.49 14.17
C VAL A 102 0.74 -16.62 13.55
N ARG A 103 2.00 -16.75 13.98
CA ARG A 103 3.14 -15.97 13.44
C ARG A 103 3.44 -16.33 11.99
N THR A 104 3.03 -17.52 11.55
CA THR A 104 3.19 -17.96 10.17
C THR A 104 2.11 -17.46 9.21
N ALA A 105 1.15 -16.66 9.70
CA ALA A 105 0.09 -16.10 8.88
C ALA A 105 0.66 -15.18 7.77
N GLY A 106 0.25 -15.42 6.53
CA GLY A 106 0.67 -14.65 5.36
C GLY A 106 2.07 -14.98 4.86
N TRP A 107 2.69 -16.08 5.30
CA TRP A 107 4.04 -16.49 4.86
C TRP A 107 4.17 -16.52 3.32
N GLN A 108 3.19 -17.08 2.62
CA GLN A 108 3.18 -17.14 1.15
C GLN A 108 3.24 -15.74 0.50
N PHE A 109 2.57 -14.75 1.09
CA PHE A 109 2.56 -13.39 0.57
C PHE A 109 3.88 -12.68 0.82
N ARG A 110 4.54 -12.99 1.95
CA ARG A 110 5.91 -12.52 2.20
C ARG A 110 6.89 -13.07 1.18
N GLU A 111 6.83 -14.36 0.87
CA GLU A 111 7.70 -14.96 -0.16
C GLU A 111 7.41 -14.34 -1.53
N ARG A 112 6.13 -14.14 -1.87
CA ARG A 112 5.75 -13.45 -3.11
C ARG A 112 6.29 -12.02 -3.19
N VAL A 113 6.30 -11.27 -2.08
CA VAL A 113 6.95 -9.95 -2.03
C VAL A 113 8.45 -10.05 -2.33
N ARG A 114 9.15 -11.04 -1.75
CA ARG A 114 10.60 -11.22 -1.98
C ARG A 114 10.92 -11.55 -3.43
N GLU A 115 10.09 -12.37 -4.07
CA GLU A 115 10.19 -12.68 -5.51
C GLU A 115 10.04 -11.43 -6.37
N LEU A 116 9.03 -10.61 -6.10
CA LEU A 116 8.71 -9.42 -6.90
C LEU A 116 9.63 -8.23 -6.63
N LEU A 117 10.22 -8.16 -5.43
CA LEU A 117 10.99 -7.01 -4.99
C LEU A 117 12.21 -6.75 -5.86
N GLY A 118 12.91 -7.81 -6.30
CA GLY A 118 14.14 -7.68 -7.10
C GLY A 118 13.97 -6.78 -8.32
N GLY A 119 12.96 -7.05 -9.16
CA GLY A 119 12.67 -6.23 -10.34
C GLY A 119 12.03 -4.87 -10.04
N ALA A 120 11.48 -4.68 -8.84
CA ALA A 120 10.90 -3.41 -8.42
C ALA A 120 11.95 -2.41 -7.91
N LEU A 121 13.19 -2.84 -7.68
CA LEU A 121 14.29 -1.98 -7.23
C LEU A 121 15.01 -1.26 -8.39
N ASP A 122 14.73 -1.61 -9.65
CA ASP A 122 15.35 -1.00 -10.83
C ASP A 122 14.94 0.47 -11.06
N ARG A 123 13.79 0.87 -10.49
CA ARG A 123 13.28 2.25 -10.54
C ARG A 123 12.48 2.59 -9.30
N SER A 124 12.56 3.83 -8.84
CA SER A 124 11.69 4.31 -7.76
C SER A 124 10.25 4.42 -8.27
N ASP A 125 9.31 3.84 -7.51
CA ASP A 125 7.88 3.84 -7.81
C ASP A 125 7.09 3.98 -6.52
N ILE A 126 5.96 4.71 -6.57
CA ILE A 126 5.15 4.96 -5.38
C ILE A 126 4.58 3.67 -4.78
N THR A 127 4.21 2.69 -5.62
CA THR A 127 3.68 1.41 -5.13
C THR A 127 4.77 0.57 -4.48
N THR A 128 6.01 0.66 -4.96
CA THR A 128 7.18 0.03 -4.31
C THR A 128 7.45 0.65 -2.94
N ILE A 129 7.44 1.99 -2.85
CA ILE A 129 7.56 2.71 -1.56
C ILE A 129 6.46 2.25 -0.59
N GLN A 130 5.20 2.25 -1.04
CA GLN A 130 4.07 1.81 -0.24
C GLN A 130 4.23 0.37 0.24
N ALA A 131 4.65 -0.54 -0.65
CA ALA A 131 4.86 -1.94 -0.32
C ALA A 131 5.94 -2.10 0.76
N LEU A 132 7.09 -1.44 0.58
CA LEU A 132 8.18 -1.45 1.55
C LEU A 132 7.75 -0.92 2.92
N LEU A 133 7.01 0.19 2.98
CA LEU A 133 6.50 0.75 4.23
C LEU A 133 5.49 -0.20 4.93
N VAL A 134 4.63 -0.88 4.16
CA VAL A 134 3.71 -1.90 4.69
C VAL A 134 4.47 -3.11 5.24
N MET A 135 5.52 -3.56 4.54
CA MET A 135 6.38 -4.65 4.97
C MET A 135 7.15 -4.29 6.24
N THR A 136 7.78 -3.11 6.29
CA THR A 136 8.47 -2.58 7.47
C THR A 136 7.57 -2.61 8.70
N ASN A 137 6.36 -2.05 8.62
CA ASN A 137 5.38 -2.07 9.70
C ASN A 137 5.08 -3.50 10.17
N SER A 138 4.87 -4.39 9.21
CA SER A 138 4.45 -5.75 9.46
C SER A 138 5.54 -6.59 10.12
N LEU A 139 6.80 -6.37 9.75
CA LEU A 139 7.96 -7.06 10.32
C LEU A 139 8.29 -6.54 11.72
N PHE A 140 8.25 -5.22 11.94
CA PHE A 140 8.42 -4.66 13.28
C PHE A 140 7.39 -5.18 14.27
N ALA A 141 6.12 -5.30 13.86
CA ALA A 141 5.05 -5.83 14.71
C ALA A 141 5.26 -7.31 15.09
N LEU A 142 5.95 -8.10 14.26
CA LEU A 142 6.29 -9.49 14.57
C LEU A 142 7.45 -9.61 15.56
N GLY A 143 8.26 -8.55 15.73
CA GLY A 143 9.45 -8.53 16.58
C GLY A 143 10.62 -9.35 16.03
N ASP A 144 10.40 -10.08 14.93
CA ASP A 144 11.37 -10.87 14.19
C ASP A 144 11.92 -10.06 13.00
N GLU A 145 13.14 -10.36 12.56
CA GLU A 145 13.76 -9.75 11.38
C GLU A 145 13.85 -8.20 11.37
N ARG A 146 14.19 -7.60 12.52
CA ARG A 146 14.38 -6.13 12.64
C ARG A 146 15.32 -5.55 11.57
N SER A 147 16.35 -6.30 11.18
CA SER A 147 17.28 -5.90 10.11
C SER A 147 16.58 -5.77 8.76
N ALA A 148 15.68 -6.68 8.39
CA ALA A 148 14.93 -6.59 7.15
C ALA A 148 13.94 -5.41 7.16
N ALA A 149 13.25 -5.21 8.29
CA ALA A 149 12.35 -4.06 8.47
C ALA A 149 13.09 -2.72 8.31
N TRP A 150 14.29 -2.62 8.90
CA TRP A 150 15.18 -1.46 8.79
C TRP A 150 15.65 -1.21 7.36
N LEU A 151 16.08 -2.27 6.64
CA LEU A 151 16.50 -2.16 5.24
C LEU A 151 15.34 -1.68 4.34
N TYR A 152 14.14 -2.25 4.51
CA TYR A 152 12.96 -1.83 3.74
C TYR A 152 12.58 -0.38 4.02
N ALA A 153 12.69 0.07 5.27
CA ALA A 153 12.45 1.48 5.61
C ALA A 153 13.47 2.37 4.89
N GLY A 154 14.76 2.04 4.96
CA GLY A 154 15.83 2.81 4.34
C GLY A 154 15.73 2.89 2.81
N LEU A 155 15.27 1.81 2.17
CA LEU A 155 14.98 1.79 0.72
C LEU A 155 13.79 2.69 0.38
N ALA A 156 12.69 2.58 1.14
CA ALA A 156 11.52 3.43 0.95
C ALA A 156 11.87 4.92 1.07
N PHE A 157 12.67 5.32 2.07
CA PHE A 157 13.12 6.71 2.21
C PHE A 157 13.97 7.20 1.04
N ARG A 158 14.91 6.36 0.54
CA ARG A 158 15.72 6.70 -0.63
C ARG A 158 14.86 6.94 -1.86
N MET A 159 13.87 6.07 -2.10
CA MET A 159 12.93 6.23 -3.21
C MET A 159 12.01 7.46 -3.06
N ILE A 160 11.59 7.80 -1.83
CA ILE A 160 10.84 9.05 -1.56
C ILE A 160 11.66 10.29 -1.94
N VAL A 161 12.96 10.29 -1.63
CA VAL A 161 13.87 11.38 -2.00
C VAL A 161 14.07 11.42 -3.51
N ASP A 162 14.33 10.26 -4.14
CA ASP A 162 14.49 10.13 -5.58
C ASP A 162 13.28 10.64 -6.37
N LEU A 163 12.06 10.37 -5.89
CA LEU A 163 10.82 10.87 -6.50
C LEU A 163 10.46 12.33 -6.14
N GLY A 164 11.33 13.03 -5.40
CA GLY A 164 11.11 14.43 -5.02
C GLY A 164 9.93 14.66 -4.07
N MET A 165 9.38 13.61 -3.45
CA MET A 165 8.16 13.68 -2.63
C MET A 165 8.33 14.46 -1.31
N HIS A 166 9.56 14.82 -0.96
CA HIS A 166 9.94 15.59 0.21
C HIS A 166 9.91 17.12 -0.02
N VAL A 167 9.69 17.56 -1.27
CA VAL A 167 9.67 18.98 -1.64
C VAL A 167 8.21 19.45 -1.74
N ASP A 168 7.85 20.50 -1.00
CA ASP A 168 6.48 21.05 -0.93
C ASP A 168 6.02 21.84 -2.18
N THR A 169 6.75 21.73 -3.30
CA THR A 169 6.42 22.36 -4.58
C THR A 169 6.25 21.31 -5.69
N PRO A 170 5.09 20.63 -5.76
CA PRO A 170 4.84 19.56 -6.74
C PRO A 170 4.90 20.02 -8.20
N HIS A 171 4.86 21.33 -8.47
CA HIS A 171 4.94 21.91 -9.81
C HIS A 171 6.34 22.33 -10.28
N LEU A 172 7.34 22.30 -9.39
CA LEU A 172 8.71 22.73 -9.73
C LEU A 172 9.69 21.56 -9.89
N ALA A 173 9.44 20.42 -9.24
CA ALA A 173 10.41 19.32 -9.19
C ALA A 173 10.37 18.39 -10.42
N ASP A 174 9.30 18.40 -11.20
CA ASP A 174 9.14 17.51 -12.36
C ASP A 174 8.29 18.23 -13.41
N ASN A 175 8.67 18.19 -14.70
CA ASN A 175 7.88 18.77 -15.80
C ASN A 175 6.52 18.04 -16.01
N ARG A 176 6.15 17.14 -15.10
CA ARG A 176 4.89 16.39 -15.06
C ARG A 176 3.83 17.18 -14.29
N LYS A 177 2.70 17.42 -14.95
CA LYS A 177 1.50 17.93 -14.30
C LYS A 177 0.85 16.79 -13.50
N PHE A 178 1.05 16.76 -12.19
CA PHE A 178 0.32 15.90 -11.28
C PHE A 178 -1.13 16.37 -11.12
N SER A 179 -2.06 15.42 -11.01
CA SER A 179 -3.43 15.71 -10.59
C SER A 179 -3.50 15.99 -9.09
N ASP A 180 -4.61 16.58 -8.63
CA ASP A 180 -4.83 16.83 -7.20
C ASP A 180 -4.86 15.52 -6.39
N GLU A 181 -5.39 14.44 -6.95
CA GLU A 181 -5.34 13.10 -6.34
C GLU A 181 -3.90 12.60 -6.19
N ASP A 182 -3.06 12.80 -7.21
CA ASP A 182 -1.65 12.38 -7.18
C ASP A 182 -0.86 13.13 -6.10
N ILE A 183 -1.08 14.44 -5.98
CA ILE A 183 -0.42 15.28 -4.97
C ILE A 183 -0.81 14.82 -3.57
N GLU A 184 -2.11 14.56 -3.34
CA GLU A 184 -2.61 14.12 -2.05
C GLU A 184 -2.11 12.71 -1.68
N ILE A 185 -2.06 11.77 -2.63
CA ILE A 185 -1.49 10.44 -2.38
C ILE A 185 -0.01 10.54 -2.05
N ARG A 186 0.76 11.33 -2.80
CA ARG A 186 2.19 11.53 -2.55
C ARG A 186 2.44 12.14 -1.16
N ARG A 187 1.67 13.17 -0.80
CA ARG A 187 1.71 13.82 0.52
C ARG A 187 1.42 12.80 1.63
N ARG A 188 0.38 11.98 1.48
CA ARG A 188 0.04 10.91 2.44
C ARG A 188 1.19 9.93 2.64
N VAL A 189 1.77 9.42 1.55
CA VAL A 189 2.89 8.46 1.60
C VAL A 189 4.11 9.09 2.28
N PHE A 190 4.44 10.34 1.96
CA PHE A 190 5.53 11.07 2.60
C PHE A 190 5.34 11.18 4.12
N TRP A 191 4.18 11.68 4.56
CA TRP A 191 3.88 11.81 6.00
C TRP A 191 3.76 10.46 6.70
N ALA A 192 3.28 9.42 6.00
CA ALA A 192 3.27 8.05 6.52
C ALA A 192 4.68 7.54 6.83
N ALA A 193 5.64 7.85 5.96
CA ALA A 193 7.03 7.47 6.15
C ALA A 193 7.66 8.32 7.26
N PHE A 194 7.51 9.65 7.20
CA PHE A 194 8.13 10.57 8.17
C PHE A 194 7.60 10.40 9.59
N GLY A 195 6.27 10.30 9.76
CA GLY A 195 5.66 10.08 11.08
C GLY A 195 6.14 8.79 11.75
N LYS A 196 6.59 7.80 10.97
CA LYS A 196 7.14 6.53 11.48
C LYS A 196 8.64 6.59 11.75
N SER A 197 9.41 7.40 11.04
CA SER A 197 10.82 7.64 11.38
C SER A 197 10.98 8.06 12.85
N ASN A 198 10.07 8.90 13.34
CA ASN A 198 10.14 9.40 14.72
C ASN A 198 9.72 8.37 15.78
N ILE A 199 9.06 7.28 15.40
CA ILE A 199 8.58 6.23 16.33
C ILE A 199 9.62 5.10 16.49
N HIS A 200 10.57 4.97 15.57
CA HIS A 200 11.54 3.87 15.56
C HIS A 200 13.00 4.30 15.74
N VAL A 201 13.24 5.58 16.03
CA VAL A 201 14.58 6.16 16.29
C VAL A 201 14.79 6.48 17.78
N LEU A 202 13.90 5.99 18.67
CA LEU A 202 14.06 6.06 20.13
C LEU A 202 14.14 4.65 20.74
#